data_AF-A0A2E0BPU5-F1
#
_entry.id   AF-A0A2E0BPU5-F1
#
_cell.length_a   1.000
_cell.length_b   1.000
_cell.length_c   1.000
_cell.angle_alpha   90.00
_cell.angle_beta   90.00
_cell.angle_gamma   90.00
#
_symmetry.space_group_name_H-M   'P 1'
#
loop_
_entity.id
_entity.type
_entity.pdbx_description
1 polymer ?
#
loop_
_entity_poly.entity_id
_entity_poly.type
_entity_poly.pdbx_seq_one_letter_code
_entity_poly.pdbx_strand_id
1 'polypeptide(L)'
;MSISNVKHNKIKNTAILYELLSRQITVDVLNDTKNSPAVKIFKEFFNKNTELGKEYELYRIITEKKYSQESHAVKLLEAVISSRQRLSNRRLNNEKYNLIKTIKENYNVKDFFNTRLPNFKVFASIYKVFGISENPNPIETTDSTITLVEHITSKPKNDKGKSKVMENLSEQDKDLRLLTYQLLVDKFNSKYKSLNESQKDLLKEYINNLSNTNSLNEFVNSEIVKIKSTLKKYVVKVDDDITRIKLEEAINHIDTLVPSKVVKDKNIISLMRYYELIKELKDVTIRKTT
;
A
#
# COMPACT_ATOMS: atom_id res chain seq x y z
N MET A 1 -9.88 -13.90 -25.41
CA MET A 1 -9.89 -14.04 -23.93
C MET A 1 -10.58 -12.83 -23.32
N SER A 2 -11.66 -13.01 -22.55
CA SER A 2 -12.40 -11.91 -21.92
C SER A 2 -11.61 -11.29 -20.75
N ILE A 3 -11.70 -9.97 -20.60
CA ILE A 3 -11.06 -9.15 -19.54
C ILE A 3 -11.42 -9.64 -18.12
N SER A 4 -12.53 -10.36 -17.95
CA SER A 4 -12.98 -10.98 -16.70
C SER A 4 -12.08 -12.13 -16.24
N ASN A 5 -11.63 -13.02 -17.13
CA ASN A 5 -10.76 -14.16 -16.77
C ASN A 5 -9.36 -13.71 -16.32
N VAL A 6 -8.86 -12.62 -16.88
CA VAL A 6 -7.57 -12.03 -16.50
C VAL A 6 -7.62 -11.44 -15.08
N LYS A 7 -8.79 -10.99 -14.58
CA LYS A 7 -8.94 -10.54 -13.19
C LYS A 7 -8.95 -11.71 -12.19
N HIS A 8 -9.59 -12.83 -12.52
CA HIS A 8 -9.70 -13.98 -11.62
C HIS A 8 -8.35 -14.70 -11.38
N ASN A 9 -7.46 -14.74 -12.38
CA ASN A 9 -6.13 -15.34 -12.20
C ASN A 9 -5.14 -14.46 -11.42
N LYS A 10 -5.35 -13.13 -11.36
CA LYS A 10 -4.50 -12.22 -10.58
C LYS A 10 -4.60 -12.45 -9.08
N ILE A 11 -5.79 -12.81 -8.60
CA ILE A 11 -6.08 -13.00 -7.18
C ILE A 11 -5.35 -14.24 -6.63
N LYS A 12 -5.00 -15.21 -7.49
CA LYS A 12 -4.29 -16.44 -7.09
C LYS A 12 -2.76 -16.31 -7.14
N ASN A 13 -2.24 -15.15 -7.53
CA ASN A 13 -0.80 -14.91 -7.58
C ASN A 13 -0.25 -14.67 -6.16
N THR A 14 0.68 -15.51 -5.76
CA THR A 14 1.26 -15.53 -4.41
C THR A 14 1.95 -14.24 -4.03
N ALA A 15 2.78 -13.66 -4.91
CA ALA A 15 3.43 -12.39 -4.62
C ALA A 15 2.43 -11.23 -4.56
N ILE A 16 1.37 -11.26 -5.37
CA ILE A 16 0.29 -10.27 -5.30
C ILE A 16 -0.41 -10.36 -3.94
N LEU A 17 -0.81 -11.56 -3.50
CA LEU A 17 -1.46 -11.76 -2.20
C LEU A 17 -0.56 -11.32 -1.04
N TYR A 18 0.73 -11.65 -1.12
CA TYR A 18 1.72 -11.21 -0.14
C TYR A 18 1.81 -9.69 -0.06
N GLU A 19 1.99 -9.02 -1.21
CA GLU A 19 2.13 -7.56 -1.28
C GLU A 19 0.88 -6.82 -0.78
N LEU A 20 -0.30 -7.32 -1.12
CA LEU A 20 -1.55 -6.74 -0.64
C LEU A 20 -1.68 -6.88 0.89
N LEU A 21 -1.36 -8.05 1.45
CA LEU A 21 -1.36 -8.25 2.90
C LEU A 21 -0.29 -7.42 3.61
N SER A 22 0.91 -7.32 3.03
CA SER A 22 2.00 -6.49 3.56
C SER A 22 1.58 -5.02 3.68
N ARG A 23 0.90 -4.50 2.65
CA ARG A 23 0.32 -3.16 2.67
C ARG A 23 -0.79 -3.05 3.70
N GLN A 24 -1.67 -4.04 3.79
CA GLN A 24 -2.76 -4.04 4.76
C GLN A 24 -2.25 -4.04 6.22
N ILE A 25 -1.15 -4.74 6.51
CA ILE A 25 -0.50 -4.65 7.83
C ILE A 25 -0.07 -3.21 8.11
N THR A 26 0.51 -2.52 7.11
CA THR A 26 0.91 -1.11 7.26
C THR A 26 -0.30 -0.23 7.57
N VAL A 27 -1.43 -0.45 6.88
CA VAL A 27 -2.69 0.26 7.11
C VAL A 27 -3.22 -0.01 8.53
N ASP A 28 -3.28 -1.28 8.94
CA ASP A 28 -3.77 -1.67 10.26
C ASP A 28 -2.88 -1.09 11.38
N VAL A 29 -1.57 -0.96 11.15
CA VAL A 29 -0.63 -0.36 12.10
C VAL A 29 -0.82 1.16 12.19
N LEU A 30 -1.00 1.85 11.05
CA LEU A 30 -1.21 3.30 11.04
C LEU A 30 -2.54 3.71 11.69
N ASN A 31 -3.53 2.82 11.65
CA ASN A 31 -4.86 3.03 12.20
C ASN A 31 -5.00 2.57 13.67
N ASP A 32 -3.90 2.25 14.34
CA ASP A 32 -3.87 1.76 15.74
C ASP A 32 -4.80 0.55 15.98
N THR A 33 -4.99 -0.30 14.97
CA THR A 33 -5.86 -1.46 15.05
C THR A 33 -5.24 -2.51 15.97
N LYS A 34 -5.63 -2.50 17.26
CA LYS A 34 -5.19 -3.51 18.24
C LYS A 34 -5.53 -4.91 17.70
N ASN A 35 -4.51 -5.74 17.46
CA ASN A 35 -4.60 -7.08 16.87
C ASN A 35 -5.04 -7.14 15.38
N SER A 36 -4.29 -6.46 14.50
CA SER A 36 -4.40 -6.58 13.04
C SER A 36 -4.69 -8.03 12.56
N PRO A 37 -5.83 -8.28 11.89
CA PRO A 37 -6.13 -9.56 11.24
C PRO A 37 -5.10 -9.91 10.17
N ALA A 38 -4.56 -8.93 9.43
CA ALA A 38 -3.61 -9.14 8.35
C ALA A 38 -2.32 -9.78 8.87
N VAL A 39 -1.89 -9.41 10.08
CA VAL A 39 -0.72 -10.02 10.73
C VAL A 39 -0.95 -11.49 11.04
N LYS A 40 -2.16 -11.85 11.50
CA LYS A 40 -2.51 -13.25 11.79
C LYS A 40 -2.53 -14.07 10.50
N ILE A 41 -3.24 -13.58 9.49
CA ILE A 41 -3.34 -14.20 8.15
C ILE A 41 -1.93 -14.38 7.56
N PHE A 42 -1.11 -13.34 7.60
CA PHE A 42 0.24 -13.38 7.06
C PHE A 42 1.09 -14.49 7.70
N LYS A 43 1.05 -14.63 9.03
CA LYS A 43 1.78 -15.69 9.74
C LYS A 43 1.26 -17.09 9.43
N GLU A 44 -0.06 -17.23 9.33
CA GLU A 44 -0.70 -18.50 9.04
C GLU A 44 -0.31 -19.01 7.65
N PHE A 45 -0.37 -18.14 6.63
CA PHE A 45 -0.23 -18.56 5.24
C PHE A 45 1.19 -18.39 4.65
N PHE A 46 2.01 -17.46 5.14
CA PHE A 46 3.34 -17.15 4.57
C PHE A 46 4.52 -17.54 5.47
N ASN A 47 4.33 -18.45 6.43
CA ASN A 47 5.46 -19.01 7.17
C ASN A 47 6.25 -20.03 6.32
N LYS A 48 7.48 -20.34 6.73
CA LYS A 48 8.39 -21.25 5.99
C LYS A 48 7.89 -22.69 5.83
N ASN A 49 6.88 -23.11 6.59
CA ASN A 49 6.38 -24.48 6.55
C ASN A 49 5.26 -24.67 5.51
N THR A 50 4.57 -23.59 5.09
CA THR A 50 3.51 -23.65 4.08
C THR A 50 4.09 -23.73 2.67
N GLU A 51 3.32 -24.28 1.73
CA GLU A 51 3.71 -24.25 0.31
C GLU A 51 3.63 -22.82 -0.25
N LEU A 52 2.70 -22.00 0.24
CA LEU A 52 2.55 -20.59 -0.09
C LEU A 52 3.77 -19.76 0.32
N GLY A 53 4.29 -19.97 1.53
CA GLY A 53 5.51 -19.31 2.00
C GLY A 53 6.73 -19.71 1.16
N LYS A 54 6.90 -21.01 0.90
CA LYS A 54 7.98 -21.51 0.03
C LYS A 54 7.86 -20.97 -1.40
N GLU A 55 6.67 -20.91 -1.97
CA GLU A 55 6.45 -20.33 -3.29
C GLU A 55 6.80 -18.84 -3.30
N TYR A 56 6.42 -18.08 -2.26
CA TYR A 56 6.76 -16.66 -2.15
C TYR A 56 8.27 -16.42 -2.12
N GLU A 57 9.06 -17.24 -1.42
CA GLU A 57 10.52 -17.14 -1.43
C GLU A 57 11.09 -17.22 -2.87
N LEU A 58 10.51 -18.07 -3.72
CA LEU A 58 10.90 -18.17 -5.13
C LEU A 58 10.57 -16.90 -5.93
N TYR A 59 9.43 -16.27 -5.65
CA TYR A 59 9.13 -14.93 -6.19
C TYR A 59 10.17 -13.91 -5.72
N ARG A 60 10.52 -13.91 -4.42
CA ARG A 60 11.47 -12.98 -3.83
C ARG A 60 12.83 -13.07 -4.50
N ILE A 61 13.36 -14.28 -4.67
CA ILE A 61 14.64 -14.55 -5.35
C ILE A 61 14.68 -13.91 -6.75
N ILE A 62 13.66 -14.13 -7.59
CA ILE A 62 13.59 -13.57 -8.95
C ILE A 62 13.53 -12.04 -8.91
N THR A 63 12.78 -11.48 -7.96
CA THR A 63 12.55 -10.04 -7.92
C THR A 63 13.74 -9.23 -7.38
N GLU A 64 14.50 -9.81 -6.46
CA GLU A 64 15.58 -9.13 -5.72
C GLU A 64 16.98 -9.43 -6.26
N LYS A 65 17.25 -10.68 -6.66
CA LYS A 65 18.57 -11.03 -7.18
C LYS A 65 18.77 -10.40 -8.56
N LYS A 66 19.97 -9.82 -8.74
CA LYS A 66 20.40 -9.20 -9.99
C LYS A 66 21.67 -9.86 -10.49
N TYR A 67 21.77 -10.02 -11.79
CA TYR A 67 22.96 -10.52 -12.47
C TYR A 67 23.35 -9.58 -13.60
N SER A 68 24.64 -9.39 -13.83
CA SER A 68 25.12 -8.57 -14.95
C SER A 68 25.08 -9.30 -16.28
N GLN A 69 25.07 -10.64 -16.27
CA GLN A 69 25.05 -11.48 -17.47
C GLN A 69 23.69 -12.16 -17.62
N GLU A 70 23.13 -12.13 -18.83
CA GLU A 70 21.86 -12.79 -19.16
C GLU A 70 21.92 -14.30 -18.95
N SER A 71 23.04 -14.94 -19.29
CA SER A 71 23.26 -16.38 -19.10
C SER A 71 23.10 -16.81 -17.62
N HIS A 72 23.51 -15.97 -16.67
CA HIS A 72 23.33 -16.23 -15.24
C HIS A 72 21.88 -16.01 -14.78
N ALA A 73 21.20 -15.02 -15.36
CA ALA A 73 19.78 -14.78 -15.11
C ALA A 73 18.91 -15.93 -15.59
N VAL A 74 19.18 -16.48 -16.78
CA VAL A 74 18.51 -17.68 -17.31
C VAL A 74 18.73 -18.87 -16.39
N LYS A 75 19.98 -19.17 -15.99
CA LYS A 75 20.28 -20.26 -15.04
C LYS A 75 19.56 -20.11 -13.70
N LEU A 76 19.48 -18.89 -13.15
CA LEU A 76 18.71 -18.64 -11.93
C LEU A 76 17.23 -18.95 -12.14
N LEU A 77 16.66 -18.47 -13.24
CA LEU A 77 15.24 -18.66 -13.54
C LEU A 77 14.90 -20.15 -13.70
N GLU A 78 15.73 -20.91 -14.40
CA GLU A 78 15.61 -22.37 -14.52
C GLU A 78 15.65 -23.05 -13.15
N ALA A 79 16.64 -22.74 -12.32
CA ALA A 79 16.77 -23.31 -10.98
C ALA A 79 15.57 -22.99 -10.07
N VAL A 80 15.03 -21.77 -10.18
CA VAL A 80 13.82 -21.35 -9.45
C VAL A 80 12.58 -22.09 -9.95
N ILE A 81 12.40 -22.22 -11.27
CA ILE A 81 11.28 -22.97 -11.86
C ILE A 81 11.33 -24.44 -11.45
N SER A 82 12.50 -25.08 -11.51
CA SER A 82 12.68 -26.45 -11.05
C SER A 82 12.39 -26.60 -9.56
N SER A 83 12.78 -25.63 -8.72
CA SER A 83 12.45 -25.63 -7.30
C SER A 83 10.95 -25.48 -7.06
N ARG A 84 10.28 -24.65 -7.86
CA ARG A 84 8.83 -24.46 -7.82
C ARG A 84 8.06 -25.74 -8.18
N GLN A 85 8.55 -26.50 -9.16
CA GLN A 85 7.92 -27.76 -9.58
C GLN A 85 7.94 -28.84 -8.48
N ARG A 86 8.84 -28.74 -7.51
CA ARG A 86 8.91 -29.63 -6.34
C ARG A 86 7.86 -29.31 -5.27
N LEU A 87 7.22 -28.13 -5.35
CA LEU A 87 6.15 -27.76 -4.43
C LEU A 87 4.87 -28.54 -4.73
N SER A 88 4.11 -28.87 -3.70
CA SER A 88 2.86 -29.61 -3.85
C SER A 88 1.76 -28.70 -4.39
N ASN A 89 1.46 -28.80 -5.70
CA ASN A 89 0.39 -28.01 -6.33
C ASN A 89 -0.98 -28.19 -5.65
N ARG A 90 -1.30 -29.39 -5.17
CA ARG A 90 -2.55 -29.66 -4.43
C ARG A 90 -2.61 -28.84 -3.14
N ARG A 91 -1.55 -28.89 -2.31
CA ARG A 91 -1.49 -28.13 -1.06
C ARG A 91 -1.48 -26.64 -1.34
N LEU A 92 -0.67 -26.19 -2.28
CA LEU A 92 -0.57 -24.79 -2.66
C LEU A 92 -1.92 -24.21 -3.14
N ASN A 93 -2.67 -24.94 -3.97
CA ASN A 93 -3.98 -24.50 -4.43
C ASN A 93 -4.99 -24.40 -3.27
N ASN A 94 -4.95 -25.36 -2.33
CA ASN A 94 -5.79 -25.33 -1.13
C ASN A 94 -5.43 -24.16 -0.21
N GLU A 95 -4.14 -23.96 0.06
CA GLU A 95 -3.66 -22.85 0.89
C GLU A 95 -4.03 -21.49 0.25
N LYS A 96 -3.89 -21.34 -1.08
CA LYS A 96 -4.33 -20.12 -1.80
C LYS A 96 -5.82 -19.88 -1.68
N TYR A 97 -6.62 -20.93 -1.85
CA TYR A 97 -8.07 -20.82 -1.71
C TYR A 97 -8.46 -20.38 -0.29
N ASN A 98 -7.88 -21.00 0.72
CA ASN A 98 -8.11 -20.67 2.13
C ASN A 98 -7.65 -19.24 2.44
N LEU A 99 -6.46 -18.83 1.98
CA LEU A 99 -5.95 -17.48 2.13
C LEU A 99 -6.92 -16.43 1.55
N ILE A 100 -7.36 -16.65 0.31
CA ILE A 100 -8.32 -15.74 -0.35
C ILE A 100 -9.64 -15.73 0.44
N LYS A 101 -10.12 -16.87 0.91
CA LYS A 101 -11.34 -16.97 1.72
C LYS A 101 -11.21 -16.16 3.01
N THR A 102 -10.13 -16.36 3.78
CA THR A 102 -9.88 -15.64 5.04
C THR A 102 -9.72 -14.14 4.82
N ILE A 103 -9.07 -13.71 3.72
CA ILE A 103 -9.01 -12.28 3.36
C ILE A 103 -10.42 -11.72 3.15
N LYS A 104 -11.28 -12.42 2.40
CA LYS A 104 -12.66 -11.95 2.13
C LYS A 104 -13.53 -11.90 3.38
N GLU A 105 -13.26 -12.74 4.38
CA GLU A 105 -13.98 -12.75 5.66
C GLU A 105 -13.56 -11.59 6.57
N ASN A 106 -12.35 -11.04 6.39
CA ASN A 106 -11.80 -9.99 7.27
C ASN A 106 -11.74 -8.60 6.62
N TYR A 107 -11.81 -8.51 5.28
CA TYR A 107 -11.59 -7.26 4.54
C TYR A 107 -12.60 -7.06 3.41
N ASN A 108 -12.87 -5.79 3.08
CA ASN A 108 -13.61 -5.44 1.87
C ASN A 108 -12.83 -5.86 0.62
N VAL A 109 -13.35 -6.85 -0.10
CA VAL A 109 -12.73 -7.45 -1.29
C VAL A 109 -12.46 -6.42 -2.39
N LYS A 110 -13.38 -5.47 -2.59
CA LYS A 110 -13.27 -4.48 -3.66
C LYS A 110 -12.11 -3.53 -3.36
N ASP A 111 -11.96 -3.12 -2.11
CA ASP A 111 -10.88 -2.23 -1.72
C ASP A 111 -9.57 -3.00 -1.69
N PHE A 112 -9.54 -4.19 -1.08
CA PHE A 112 -8.31 -4.97 -0.93
C PHE A 112 -7.65 -5.32 -2.28
N PHE A 113 -8.42 -5.74 -3.29
CA PHE A 113 -7.87 -6.23 -4.56
C PHE A 113 -7.76 -5.17 -5.68
N ASN A 114 -8.34 -3.97 -5.53
CA ASN A 114 -8.19 -2.89 -6.51
C ASN A 114 -6.91 -2.05 -6.30
N THR A 115 -6.03 -2.51 -5.42
CA THR A 115 -4.79 -1.81 -5.11
C THR A 115 -3.80 -1.83 -6.27
N ARG A 116 -3.21 -0.68 -6.61
CA ARG A 116 -2.20 -0.58 -7.69
C ARG A 116 -0.87 -1.16 -7.23
N LEU A 117 -0.36 -2.14 -7.97
CA LEU A 117 0.93 -2.79 -7.70
C LEU A 117 1.99 -2.38 -8.75
N PRO A 118 3.13 -1.77 -8.36
CA PRO A 118 4.15 -1.29 -9.29
C PRO A 118 4.89 -2.44 -10.01
N ASN A 119 5.11 -3.58 -9.33
CA ASN A 119 5.80 -4.74 -9.90
C ASN A 119 4.85 -5.76 -10.56
N PHE A 120 3.62 -5.33 -10.91
CA PHE A 120 2.58 -6.24 -11.41
C PHE A 120 3.02 -7.05 -12.64
N LYS A 121 3.69 -6.42 -13.62
CA LYS A 121 4.17 -7.11 -14.83
C LYS A 121 5.15 -8.24 -14.49
N VAL A 122 6.06 -8.00 -13.55
CA VAL A 122 7.04 -8.99 -13.09
C VAL A 122 6.34 -10.13 -12.38
N PHE A 123 5.46 -9.84 -11.41
CA PHE A 123 4.71 -10.88 -10.71
C PHE A 123 3.83 -11.72 -11.64
N ALA A 124 3.18 -11.10 -12.62
CA ALA A 124 2.38 -11.82 -13.61
C ALA A 124 3.25 -12.73 -14.48
N SER A 125 4.45 -12.27 -14.85
CA SER A 125 5.41 -13.07 -15.63
C SER A 125 5.92 -14.27 -14.82
N ILE A 126 6.24 -14.09 -13.53
CA ILE A 126 6.62 -15.19 -12.62
C ILE A 126 5.49 -16.23 -12.51
N TYR A 127 4.25 -15.76 -12.31
CA TYR A 127 3.09 -16.64 -12.21
C TYR A 127 2.87 -17.50 -13.45
N LYS A 128 3.11 -16.92 -14.65
CA LYS A 128 3.03 -17.65 -15.92
C LYS A 128 4.11 -18.73 -16.03
N VAL A 129 5.38 -18.40 -15.75
CA VAL A 129 6.47 -19.39 -15.81
C VAL A 129 6.39 -20.46 -14.72
N PHE A 130 5.67 -20.20 -13.62
CA PHE A 130 5.36 -21.20 -12.59
C PHE A 130 4.28 -22.20 -13.04
N GLY A 131 3.67 -22.03 -14.22
CA GLY A 131 2.85 -23.04 -14.87
C GLY A 131 1.50 -23.30 -14.20
N ILE A 132 0.95 -22.33 -13.44
CA ILE A 132 -0.36 -22.48 -12.78
C ILE A 132 -1.52 -22.27 -13.77
N SER A 133 -1.26 -21.85 -15.01
CA SER A 133 -2.25 -21.88 -16.09
C SER A 133 -2.32 -23.29 -16.67
N GLU A 134 -3.45 -23.96 -16.47
CA GLU A 134 -3.87 -25.13 -17.24
C GLU A 134 -3.65 -24.82 -18.74
N ASN A 135 -2.65 -25.45 -19.37
CA ASN A 135 -2.16 -25.20 -20.73
C ASN A 135 -1.40 -23.86 -20.93
N PRO A 136 -0.12 -23.77 -20.53
CA PRO A 136 0.70 -22.59 -20.82
C PRO A 136 0.89 -22.43 -22.33
N ASN A 137 0.53 -21.26 -22.86
CA ASN A 137 0.85 -20.89 -24.24
C ASN A 137 2.38 -20.72 -24.37
N PRO A 138 3.05 -21.44 -25.29
CA PRO A 138 4.49 -21.35 -25.47
C PRO A 138 4.99 -19.92 -25.71
N ILE A 139 4.25 -19.13 -26.50
CA ILE A 139 4.60 -17.73 -26.81
C ILE A 139 4.57 -16.88 -25.53
N GLU A 140 3.47 -16.98 -24.77
CA GLU A 140 3.34 -16.21 -23.53
C GLU A 140 4.35 -16.60 -22.46
N THR A 141 4.75 -17.87 -22.45
CA THR A 141 5.77 -18.39 -21.54
C THR A 141 7.13 -17.82 -21.91
N THR A 142 7.49 -17.83 -23.20
CA THR A 142 8.72 -17.22 -23.71
C THR A 142 8.77 -15.72 -23.43
N ASP A 143 7.71 -14.98 -23.72
CA ASP A 143 7.64 -13.53 -23.45
C ASP A 143 7.80 -13.20 -21.95
N SER A 144 7.22 -14.06 -21.10
CA SER A 144 7.37 -13.94 -19.65
C SER A 144 8.80 -14.21 -19.22
N THR A 145 9.44 -15.24 -19.77
CA THR A 145 10.85 -15.56 -19.52
C THR A 145 11.75 -14.40 -19.93
N ILE A 146 11.57 -13.83 -21.13
CA ILE A 146 12.32 -12.65 -21.60
C ILE A 146 12.14 -11.48 -20.62
N THR A 147 10.89 -11.17 -20.26
CA THR A 147 10.58 -10.09 -19.30
C THR A 147 11.31 -10.29 -17.95
N LEU A 148 11.44 -11.53 -17.49
CA LEU A 148 12.11 -11.84 -16.23
C LEU A 148 13.63 -11.77 -16.34
N VAL A 149 14.21 -12.23 -17.45
CA VAL A 149 15.65 -12.09 -17.72
C VAL A 149 16.02 -10.62 -17.79
N GLU A 150 15.25 -9.79 -18.50
CA GLU A 150 15.42 -8.33 -18.52
C GLU A 150 15.32 -7.72 -17.11
N HIS A 151 14.34 -8.17 -16.30
CA HIS A 151 14.20 -7.68 -14.93
C HIS A 151 15.42 -8.03 -14.08
N ILE A 152 15.92 -9.26 -14.13
CA ILE A 152 17.08 -9.72 -13.35
C ILE A 152 18.37 -9.02 -13.82
N THR A 153 18.50 -8.72 -15.10
CA THR A 153 19.69 -8.07 -15.67
C THR A 153 19.66 -6.55 -15.67
N SER A 154 18.49 -5.95 -15.43
CA SER A 154 18.36 -4.51 -15.33
C SER A 154 19.27 -3.92 -14.24
N LYS A 155 19.95 -2.80 -14.57
CA LYS A 155 20.69 -2.02 -13.58
C LYS A 155 19.72 -1.54 -12.50
N PRO A 156 20.09 -1.60 -11.21
CA PRO A 156 19.23 -1.11 -10.15
C PRO A 156 18.91 0.35 -10.42
N LYS A 157 17.63 0.65 -10.65
CA LYS A 157 17.15 2.02 -10.50
C LYS A 157 17.40 2.39 -9.04
N ASN A 158 17.93 3.59 -8.78
CA ASN A 158 18.07 4.15 -7.43
C ASN A 158 16.69 4.37 -6.81
N ASP A 159 15.98 3.28 -6.51
CA ASP A 159 14.64 3.29 -5.94
C ASP A 159 14.82 3.25 -4.42
N LYS A 160 15.13 4.43 -3.86
CA LYS A 160 15.19 4.68 -2.42
C LYS A 160 13.78 4.58 -1.83
N GLY A 161 13.24 3.37 -1.69
CA GLY A 161 11.86 3.26 -1.22
C GLY A 161 11.27 1.87 -0.98
N LYS A 162 12.06 0.79 -0.96
CA LYS A 162 11.52 -0.53 -0.58
C LYS A 162 11.63 -0.74 0.93
N SER A 163 10.46 -0.84 1.56
CA SER A 163 10.28 -1.13 2.98
C SER A 163 10.95 -2.46 3.35
N LYS A 164 12.17 -2.38 3.88
CA LYS A 164 12.89 -3.49 4.57
C LYS A 164 12.27 -3.88 5.92
N VAL A 165 11.08 -3.38 6.23
CA VAL A 165 10.50 -3.52 7.58
C VAL A 165 10.00 -4.94 7.82
N MET A 166 9.67 -5.72 6.79
CA MET A 166 8.95 -6.98 6.95
C MET A 166 9.78 -8.27 7.05
N GLU A 167 11.04 -8.27 6.61
CA GLU A 167 11.86 -9.50 6.59
C GLU A 167 12.19 -10.02 8.01
N ASN A 168 12.04 -9.20 9.06
CA ASN A 168 12.30 -9.59 10.45
C ASN A 168 11.04 -9.92 11.27
N LEU A 169 9.83 -9.78 10.70
CA LEU A 169 8.57 -9.97 11.45
C LEU A 169 8.17 -11.44 11.61
N SER A 170 8.66 -12.32 10.74
CA SER A 170 8.29 -13.74 10.68
C SER A 170 8.93 -14.58 11.80
N GLU A 171 10.11 -14.21 12.29
CA GLU A 171 10.90 -15.03 13.24
C GLU A 171 10.81 -14.61 14.72
N GLN A 172 10.14 -13.50 15.05
CA GLN A 172 10.26 -12.91 16.39
C GLN A 172 9.05 -13.10 17.32
N ASP A 173 9.35 -13.16 18.63
CA ASP A 173 8.39 -13.24 19.73
C ASP A 173 7.34 -12.12 19.70
N LYS A 174 6.17 -12.42 20.28
CA LYS A 174 4.98 -11.55 20.32
C LYS A 174 5.31 -10.12 20.82
N ASP A 175 6.25 -9.98 21.74
CA ASP A 175 6.62 -8.72 22.38
C ASP A 175 7.56 -7.86 21.52
N LEU A 176 8.47 -8.47 20.76
CA LEU A 176 9.31 -7.78 19.77
C LEU A 176 8.49 -7.22 18.60
N ARG A 177 7.37 -7.87 18.27
CA ARG A 177 6.42 -7.39 17.25
C ARG A 177 5.63 -6.18 17.73
N LEU A 178 5.14 -6.20 18.97
CA LEU A 178 4.51 -5.02 19.58
C LEU A 178 5.51 -3.85 19.63
N LEU A 179 6.76 -4.13 20.01
CA LEU A 179 7.84 -3.16 20.00
C LEU A 179 8.11 -2.61 18.59
N THR A 180 8.08 -3.43 17.54
CA THR A 180 8.27 -2.98 16.15
C THR A 180 7.08 -2.14 15.66
N TYR A 181 5.84 -2.50 16.03
CA TYR A 181 4.65 -1.68 15.74
C TYR A 181 4.72 -0.33 16.44
N GLN A 182 5.04 -0.35 17.73
CA GLN A 182 5.22 0.85 18.53
C GLN A 182 6.34 1.70 17.95
N LEU A 183 7.46 1.11 17.52
CA LEU A 183 8.58 1.82 16.90
C LEU A 183 8.24 2.43 15.53
N LEU A 184 7.34 1.82 14.73
CA LEU A 184 6.86 2.41 13.47
C LEU A 184 5.93 3.60 13.72
N VAL A 185 4.97 3.45 14.65
CA VAL A 185 4.05 4.51 15.06
C VAL A 185 4.83 5.65 15.72
N ASP A 186 5.78 5.33 16.60
CA ASP A 186 6.66 6.29 17.28
C ASP A 186 7.58 6.99 16.28
N LYS A 187 8.13 6.29 15.28
CA LYS A 187 8.91 6.94 14.20
C LYS A 187 8.04 7.86 13.35
N PHE A 188 6.81 7.48 13.04
CA PHE A 188 5.87 8.34 12.33
C PHE A 188 5.54 9.59 13.16
N ASN A 189 5.12 9.39 14.41
CA ASN A 189 4.77 10.45 15.34
C ASN A 189 5.96 11.36 15.67
N SER A 190 7.17 10.82 15.77
CA SER A 190 8.42 11.57 15.97
C SER A 190 8.77 12.39 14.73
N LYS A 191 8.75 11.79 13.54
CA LYS A 191 9.06 12.46 12.28
C LYS A 191 8.07 13.59 11.97
N TYR A 192 6.82 13.41 12.34
CA TYR A 192 5.73 14.36 12.08
C TYR A 192 5.21 15.02 13.36
N LYS A 193 6.07 15.17 14.38
CA LYS A 193 5.70 15.74 15.69
C LYS A 193 5.15 17.16 15.61
N SER A 194 5.57 17.92 14.60
CA SER A 194 5.10 19.30 14.36
C SER A 194 3.69 19.38 13.76
N LEU A 195 3.17 18.27 13.24
CA LEU A 195 1.83 18.23 12.65
C LEU A 195 0.76 18.08 13.72
N ASN A 196 -0.38 18.73 13.51
CA ASN A 196 -1.58 18.52 14.31
C ASN A 196 -2.27 17.19 13.95
N GLU A 197 -3.24 16.75 14.77
CA GLU A 197 -3.89 15.45 14.58
C GLU A 197 -4.61 15.34 13.23
N SER A 198 -5.32 16.38 12.78
CA SER A 198 -5.99 16.36 11.46
C SER A 198 -4.99 16.24 10.29
N GLN A 199 -3.82 16.87 10.42
CA GLN A 199 -2.72 16.70 9.47
C GLN A 199 -2.14 15.28 9.50
N LYS A 200 -1.95 14.70 10.69
CA LYS A 200 -1.48 13.31 10.83
C LYS A 200 -2.49 12.33 10.24
N ASP A 201 -3.79 12.51 10.50
CA ASP A 201 -4.87 11.69 9.97
C ASP A 201 -4.93 11.77 8.43
N LEU A 202 -4.81 12.99 7.87
CA LEU A 202 -4.71 13.16 6.42
C LEU A 202 -3.49 12.43 5.83
N LEU A 203 -2.33 12.43 6.50
CA LEU A 203 -1.16 11.68 6.04
C LEU A 203 -1.34 10.18 6.17
N LYS A 204 -1.94 9.69 7.26
CA LYS A 204 -2.27 8.28 7.44
C LYS A 204 -3.19 7.83 6.30
N GLU A 205 -4.26 8.56 6.05
CA GLU A 205 -5.18 8.27 4.93
C GLU A 205 -4.49 8.37 3.57
N TYR A 206 -3.66 9.39 3.33
CA TYR A 206 -2.91 9.51 2.09
C TYR A 206 -1.94 8.33 1.89
N ILE A 207 -1.20 7.91 2.92
CA ILE A 207 -0.30 6.76 2.88
C ILE A 207 -1.07 5.45 2.68
N ASN A 208 -2.19 5.28 3.38
CA ASN A 208 -3.07 4.12 3.24
C ASN A 208 -3.62 4.00 1.81
N ASN A 209 -3.93 5.14 1.18
CA ASN A 209 -4.54 5.20 -0.13
C ASN A 209 -3.58 5.40 -1.31
N LEU A 210 -2.27 5.56 -1.08
CA LEU A 210 -1.26 5.37 -2.15
C LEU A 210 -1.38 3.98 -2.81
N SER A 211 -2.07 3.06 -2.13
CA SER A 211 -2.46 1.74 -2.62
C SER A 211 -3.85 1.69 -3.27
N ASN A 212 -4.86 2.44 -2.79
CA ASN A 212 -6.26 2.42 -3.26
C ASN A 212 -6.77 3.80 -3.69
N THR A 213 -7.18 3.95 -4.95
CA THR A 213 -7.45 5.27 -5.54
C THR A 213 -8.81 5.87 -5.23
N ASN A 214 -9.78 5.10 -4.73
CA ASN A 214 -11.17 5.56 -4.66
C ASN A 214 -11.53 6.16 -3.28
N SER A 215 -11.09 5.55 -2.18
CA SER A 215 -11.37 6.00 -0.81
C SER A 215 -10.72 7.34 -0.45
N LEU A 216 -9.55 7.66 -1.03
CA LEU A 216 -8.87 8.93 -0.77
C LEU A 216 -9.64 10.14 -1.29
N ASN A 217 -10.24 10.02 -2.48
CA ASN A 217 -11.02 11.11 -3.06
C ASN A 217 -12.24 11.42 -2.17
N GLU A 218 -12.94 10.39 -1.70
CA GLU A 218 -14.09 10.54 -0.79
C GLU A 218 -13.67 11.18 0.54
N PHE A 219 -12.58 10.70 1.14
CA PHE A 219 -12.02 11.26 2.37
C PHE A 219 -11.65 12.74 2.18
N VAL A 220 -10.86 13.07 1.15
CA VAL A 220 -10.44 14.44 0.84
C VAL A 220 -11.65 15.37 0.62
N ASN A 221 -12.66 14.92 -0.12
CA ASN A 221 -13.87 15.70 -0.33
C ASN A 221 -14.62 15.96 0.99
N SER A 222 -14.69 14.96 1.87
CA SER A 222 -15.29 15.14 3.19
C SER A 222 -14.53 16.13 4.06
N GLU A 223 -13.19 16.11 4.02
CA GLU A 223 -12.33 17.04 4.75
C GLU A 223 -12.42 18.47 4.20
N ILE A 224 -12.51 18.64 2.88
CA ILE A 224 -12.78 19.94 2.24
C ILE A 224 -14.06 20.57 2.81
N VAL A 225 -15.14 19.80 2.90
CA VAL A 225 -16.42 20.28 3.46
C VAL A 225 -16.25 20.67 4.93
N LYS A 226 -15.56 19.85 5.73
CA LYS A 226 -15.28 20.16 7.15
C LYS A 226 -14.46 21.43 7.32
N ILE A 227 -13.37 21.58 6.58
CA ILE A 227 -12.50 22.77 6.61
C ILE A 227 -13.31 24.01 6.24
N LYS A 228 -14.09 23.96 5.15
CA LYS A 228 -14.94 25.07 4.71
C LYS A 228 -15.95 25.47 5.78
N SER A 229 -16.62 24.51 6.40
CA SER A 229 -17.57 24.77 7.49
C SER A 229 -16.90 25.38 8.72
N THR A 230 -15.66 24.98 9.02
CA THR A 230 -14.90 25.45 10.17
C THR A 230 -14.41 26.87 9.96
N LEU A 231 -13.81 27.17 8.81
CA LEU A 231 -13.35 28.52 8.48
C LEU A 231 -14.51 29.53 8.43
N LYS A 232 -15.68 29.15 7.90
CA LYS A 232 -16.88 30.00 7.95
C LYS A 232 -17.30 30.38 9.38
N LYS A 233 -17.13 29.48 10.36
CA LYS A 233 -17.39 29.80 11.77
C LYS A 233 -16.37 30.79 12.33
N TYR A 234 -15.13 30.75 11.86
CA TYR A 234 -14.10 31.72 12.26
C TYR A 234 -14.30 33.08 11.60
N VAL A 235 -14.73 33.14 10.33
CA VAL A 235 -15.06 34.40 9.63
C VAL A 235 -16.01 35.28 10.45
N VAL A 236 -17.06 34.68 11.02
CA VAL A 236 -18.06 35.40 11.85
C VAL A 236 -17.48 35.91 13.18
N LYS A 237 -16.37 35.32 13.66
CA LYS A 237 -15.73 35.66 14.94
C LYS A 237 -14.53 36.61 14.80
N VAL A 238 -14.18 37.00 13.57
CA VAL A 238 -13.03 37.87 13.30
C VAL A 238 -13.51 39.31 13.14
N ASP A 239 -13.06 40.16 14.06
CA ASP A 239 -13.39 41.59 14.06
C ASP A 239 -12.65 42.37 12.97
N ASP A 240 -11.43 41.96 12.63
CA ASP A 240 -10.59 42.66 11.65
C ASP A 240 -11.08 42.42 10.22
N ASP A 241 -11.53 43.50 9.58
CA ASP A 241 -12.12 43.49 8.23
C ASP A 241 -11.16 42.90 7.18
N ILE A 242 -9.87 43.23 7.26
CA ILE A 242 -8.86 42.75 6.30
C ILE A 242 -8.66 41.24 6.45
N THR A 243 -8.55 40.74 7.68
CA THR A 243 -8.41 39.32 7.98
C THR A 243 -9.66 38.55 7.59
N ARG A 244 -10.85 39.15 7.78
CA ARG A 244 -12.13 38.58 7.35
C ARG A 244 -12.19 38.41 5.83
N ILE A 245 -11.83 39.45 5.06
CA ILE A 245 -11.77 39.40 3.58
C ILE A 245 -10.81 38.31 3.11
N LYS A 246 -9.60 38.24 3.69
CA LYS A 246 -8.60 37.21 3.32
C LYS A 246 -9.06 35.80 3.64
N LEU A 247 -9.80 35.61 4.74
CA LEU A 247 -10.38 34.32 5.11
C LEU A 247 -11.47 33.88 4.13
N GLU A 248 -12.33 34.80 3.71
CA GLU A 248 -13.36 34.54 2.69
C GLU A 248 -12.73 34.17 1.35
N GLU A 249 -11.67 34.86 0.94
CA GLU A 249 -10.90 34.54 -0.26
C GLU A 249 -10.25 33.14 -0.16
N ALA A 250 -9.63 32.84 0.98
CA ALA A 250 -9.05 31.52 1.25
C ALA A 250 -10.11 30.41 1.19
N ILE A 251 -11.33 30.67 1.68
CA ILE A 251 -12.49 29.75 1.60
C ILE A 251 -12.92 29.52 0.15
N ASN A 252 -12.99 30.57 -0.66
CA ASN A 252 -13.38 30.46 -2.07
C ASN A 252 -12.32 29.66 -2.87
N HIS A 253 -11.04 29.80 -2.53
CA HIS A 253 -9.98 29.01 -3.14
C HIS A 253 -10.02 27.52 -2.77
N ILE A 254 -10.63 27.13 -1.65
CA ILE A 254 -10.78 25.70 -1.29
C ILE A 254 -11.56 24.92 -2.35
N ASP A 255 -12.57 25.54 -2.98
CA ASP A 255 -13.39 24.87 -3.99
C ASP A 255 -12.57 24.49 -5.23
N THR A 256 -11.45 25.18 -5.49
CA THR A 256 -10.53 24.84 -6.58
C THR A 256 -9.64 23.62 -6.28
N LEU A 257 -9.60 23.18 -5.02
CA LEU A 257 -8.82 22.02 -4.57
C LEU A 257 -9.54 20.70 -4.78
N VAL A 258 -10.85 20.74 -5.08
CA VAL A 258 -11.66 19.55 -5.32
C VAL A 258 -11.03 18.75 -6.47
N PRO A 259 -10.48 17.56 -6.21
CA PRO A 259 -9.82 16.78 -7.23
C PRO A 259 -10.89 16.23 -8.19
N SER A 260 -10.79 16.59 -9.47
CA SER A 260 -11.75 16.18 -10.49
C SER A 260 -11.73 14.68 -10.83
N LYS A 261 -10.70 13.94 -10.39
CA LYS A 261 -10.57 12.48 -10.60
C LYS A 261 -9.53 11.79 -9.69
N VAL A 262 -8.38 12.43 -9.44
CA VAL A 262 -7.27 11.84 -8.67
C VAL A 262 -6.68 12.87 -7.72
N VAL A 263 -6.60 12.53 -6.43
CA VAL A 263 -5.86 13.31 -5.43
C VAL A 263 -4.37 13.28 -5.75
N LYS A 264 -3.75 14.45 -5.92
CA LYS A 264 -2.30 14.60 -6.10
C LYS A 264 -1.67 15.15 -4.84
N ASP A 265 -0.35 15.02 -4.72
CA ASP A 265 0.44 15.49 -3.59
C ASP A 265 0.19 16.99 -3.31
N LYS A 266 0.02 17.79 -4.37
CA LYS A 266 -0.33 19.21 -4.25
C LYS A 266 -1.66 19.46 -3.52
N ASN A 267 -2.64 18.58 -3.69
CA ASN A 267 -3.93 18.67 -3.03
C ASN A 267 -3.76 18.40 -1.52
N ILE A 268 -2.96 17.39 -1.17
CA ILE A 268 -2.63 17.05 0.22
C ILE A 268 -1.86 18.19 0.90
N ILE A 269 -0.84 18.74 0.25
CA ILE A 269 -0.08 19.89 0.76
C ILE A 269 -0.99 21.10 0.98
N SER A 270 -1.97 21.31 0.10
CA SER A 270 -2.92 22.42 0.26
C SER A 270 -3.82 22.20 1.48
N LEU A 271 -4.40 21.01 1.64
CA LEU A 271 -5.20 20.66 2.82
C LEU A 271 -4.40 20.80 4.13
N MET A 272 -3.14 20.38 4.13
CA MET A 272 -2.22 20.55 5.25
C MET A 272 -2.11 22.00 5.71
N ARG A 273 -1.99 22.93 4.75
CA ARG A 273 -1.92 24.37 5.03
C ARG A 273 -3.23 24.89 5.61
N TYR A 274 -4.37 24.40 5.14
CA TYR A 274 -5.67 24.78 5.71
C TYR A 274 -5.86 24.28 7.15
N TYR A 275 -5.39 23.09 7.48
CA TYR A 275 -5.40 22.64 8.87
C TYR A 275 -4.48 23.48 9.76
N GLU A 276 -3.32 23.91 9.26
CA GLU A 276 -2.45 24.82 10.01
C GLU A 276 -3.12 26.18 10.22
N LEU A 277 -3.76 26.74 9.18
CA LEU A 277 -4.54 27.97 9.28
C LEU A 277 -5.65 27.85 10.34
N ILE A 278 -6.42 26.75 10.33
CA ILE A 278 -7.47 26.52 11.34
C ILE A 278 -6.87 26.49 12.76
N LYS A 279 -5.72 25.84 12.93
CA LYS A 279 -5.02 25.78 14.21
C LYS A 279 -4.56 27.18 14.66
N GLU A 280 -3.94 27.96 13.77
CA GLU A 280 -3.52 29.34 14.06
C GLU A 280 -4.71 30.22 14.46
N LEU A 281 -5.84 30.14 13.74
CA LEU A 281 -7.05 30.88 14.07
C LEU A 281 -7.63 30.46 15.43
N LYS A 282 -7.56 29.17 15.76
CA LYS A 282 -7.98 28.65 17.06
C LYS A 282 -7.09 29.21 18.19
N ASP A 283 -5.78 29.22 18.01
CA ASP A 283 -4.84 29.72 19.01
C ASP A 283 -5.00 31.24 19.23
N VAL A 284 -5.22 32.00 18.16
CA VAL A 284 -5.47 33.45 18.23
C VAL A 284 -6.81 33.77 18.89
N THR A 285 -7.87 33.02 18.59
CA THR A 285 -9.18 33.23 19.23
C THR A 285 -9.17 32.88 20.71
N ILE A 286 -8.48 31.81 21.13
CA ILE A 286 -8.32 31.44 22.54
C ILE A 286 -7.62 32.56 23.31
N ARG A 287 -6.53 33.12 22.76
CA ARG A 287 -5.77 34.22 23.38
C ARG A 287 -6.55 35.53 23.53
N LYS A 288 -7.62 35.74 22.77
CA LYS A 288 -8.51 36.91 22.94
C LYS A 288 -9.56 36.71 24.05
N THR A 289 -9.82 35.48 24.46
CA THR A 289 -10.84 35.12 25.48
C THR A 289 -10.30 34.83 26.87
N THR A 290 -8.98 34.71 27.04
CA THR A 290 -8.25 34.74 28.32
C THR A 290 -7.59 36.08 28.51
#